data_AF-A0ABD5TV93-F1
#
_entry.id   AF-A0ABD5TV93-F1
#
_cell.length_a   1.000
_cell.length_b   1.000
_cell.length_c   1.000
_cell.angle_alpha   90.00
_cell.angle_beta   90.00
_cell.angle_gamma   90.00
#
_symmetry.space_group_name_H-M   'P 1'
#
loop_
_entity.id
_entity.type
_entity.pdbx_description
1 polymer ?
#
loop_
_entity_poly.entity_id
_entity_poly.type
_entity_poly.pdbx_seq_one_letter_code
_entity_poly.pdbx_strand_id
1 'polypeptide(L)'
;MKAQGERFNGDARVLHRRAIRTPLPDEDAERLFHENMMRVADAQERKAEMLADPDVPLLTAYEEELDRLAQSFKRRLRRTAGGDYREVAMAYNRGERDDQIGALASYYFEALWRMQQRATVTDALFFPIILRYPDSFTVNIRFASGYTTTESVHYESPEHLSERLEDQYAQTYHEESNFSQRQAAEYLRETAKITREEFPSPDETSFEERKYGGIVSAGGRKGTVFTSMLKRVEPDPDRFSEPVEVPTLVEEGEEARRTERELLLDGEVIL
;
A
#
# COMPACT_ATOMS: atom_id res chain seq x y z
N MET A 1 -5.02 36.21 -15.31
CA MET A 1 -4.84 34.92 -16.02
C MET A 1 -4.46 33.86 -14.98
N LYS A 2 -5.42 33.02 -14.58
CA LYS A 2 -5.16 31.85 -13.73
C LYS A 2 -4.84 30.68 -14.66
N ALA A 3 -3.66 30.10 -14.54
CA ALA A 3 -3.33 28.85 -15.21
C ALA A 3 -4.36 27.80 -14.78
N GLN A 4 -5.17 27.32 -15.73
CA GLN A 4 -5.96 26.11 -15.56
C GLN A 4 -4.94 24.98 -15.41
N GLY A 5 -4.76 24.48 -14.20
CA GLY A 5 -3.94 23.29 -13.96
C GLY A 5 -4.54 22.14 -14.74
N GLU A 6 -3.79 21.63 -15.72
CA GLU A 6 -4.11 20.37 -16.40
C GLU A 6 -4.35 19.30 -15.32
N ARG A 7 -5.56 18.75 -15.31
CA ARG A 7 -5.97 17.68 -14.41
C ARG A 7 -5.14 16.45 -14.79
N PHE A 8 -4.27 16.00 -13.90
CA PHE A 8 -3.56 14.74 -14.07
C PHE A 8 -4.59 13.60 -14.06
N ASN A 9 -4.76 12.91 -15.19
CA ASN A 9 -5.71 11.80 -15.33
C ASN A 9 -5.08 10.43 -15.02
N GLY A 10 -3.84 10.40 -14.55
CA GLY A 10 -3.09 9.17 -14.28
C GLY A 10 -2.67 8.41 -15.53
N ASP A 11 -1.62 7.60 -15.42
CA ASP A 11 -1.30 6.55 -16.40
C ASP A 11 -1.07 5.22 -15.68
N ALA A 12 -2.12 4.41 -15.55
CA ALA A 12 -2.07 3.11 -14.88
C ALA A 12 -0.98 2.19 -15.46
N ARG A 13 -0.64 2.37 -16.74
CA ARG A 13 0.28 1.50 -17.47
C ARG A 13 1.69 1.50 -16.88
N VAL A 14 2.07 2.56 -16.14
CA VAL A 14 3.36 2.59 -15.45
C VAL A 14 3.42 1.59 -14.29
N LEU A 15 2.27 1.28 -13.67
CA LEU A 15 2.15 0.32 -12.56
C LEU A 15 1.90 -1.10 -13.05
N HIS A 16 1.15 -1.26 -14.14
CA HIS A 16 0.68 -2.55 -14.64
C HIS A 16 1.85 -3.54 -14.83
N ARG A 17 1.83 -4.61 -14.03
CA ARG A 17 2.82 -5.71 -14.00
C ARG A 17 4.27 -5.27 -13.79
N ARG A 18 4.48 -4.14 -13.12
CA ARG A 18 5.81 -3.60 -12.81
C ARG A 18 6.05 -3.50 -11.31
N ALA A 19 7.31 -3.70 -10.92
CA ALA A 19 7.80 -3.47 -9.57
C ALA A 19 9.00 -2.51 -9.62
N ILE A 20 9.26 -1.83 -8.50
CA ILE A 20 10.54 -1.17 -8.30
C ILE A 20 11.44 -2.11 -7.49
N ARG A 21 12.59 -2.48 -8.04
CA ARG A 21 13.69 -3.12 -7.29
C ARG A 21 14.61 -2.02 -6.76
N THR A 22 14.84 -2.01 -5.46
CA THR A 22 15.69 -1.03 -4.77
C THR A 22 16.90 -1.76 -4.16
N PRO A 23 18.13 -1.26 -4.35
CA PRO A 23 19.32 -1.82 -3.72
C PRO A 23 19.35 -1.61 -2.20
N LEU A 24 19.97 -2.56 -1.50
CA LEU A 24 20.37 -2.53 -0.09
C LEU A 24 21.89 -2.74 -0.02
N PRO A 25 22.70 -1.76 -0.44
CA PRO A 25 24.14 -1.95 -0.64
C PRO A 25 24.94 -2.04 0.66
N ASP A 26 24.39 -1.54 1.76
CA ASP A 26 25.06 -1.41 3.05
C ASP A 26 24.06 -1.45 4.22
N GLU A 27 24.60 -1.49 5.44
CA GLU A 27 23.78 -1.53 6.67
C GLU A 27 22.92 -0.28 6.87
N ASP A 28 23.32 0.88 6.35
CA ASP A 28 22.51 2.09 6.45
C ASP A 28 21.26 1.99 5.58
N ALA A 29 21.39 1.46 4.37
CA ALA A 29 20.25 1.17 3.50
C ALA A 29 19.32 0.12 4.12
N GLU A 30 19.89 -0.88 4.78
CA GLU A 30 19.16 -1.91 5.53
C GLU A 30 18.35 -1.30 6.68
N ARG A 31 18.99 -0.46 7.51
CA ARG A 31 18.32 0.26 8.61
C ARG A 31 17.20 1.15 8.09
N LEU A 32 17.44 1.90 7.01
CA LEU A 32 16.43 2.76 6.39
C LEU A 32 15.23 1.97 5.85
N PHE A 33 15.47 0.77 5.30
CA PHE A 33 14.40 -0.11 4.86
C PHE A 33 13.59 -0.66 6.05
N HIS A 34 14.27 -1.18 7.08
CA HIS A 34 13.64 -1.62 8.32
C HIS A 34 12.79 -0.51 8.96
N GLU A 35 13.32 0.70 9.14
CA GLU A 35 12.57 1.84 9.65
C GLU A 35 11.32 2.16 8.83
N ASN A 36 11.41 2.03 7.51
CA ASN A 36 10.26 2.25 6.64
C ASN A 36 9.19 1.18 6.88
N MET A 37 9.58 -0.08 7.07
CA MET A 37 8.65 -1.16 7.39
C MET A 37 8.06 -1.03 8.80
N MET A 38 8.83 -0.53 9.78
CA MET A 38 8.28 -0.19 11.10
C MET A 38 7.23 0.91 11.01
N ARG A 39 7.44 1.95 10.20
CA ARG A 39 6.41 2.99 9.97
C ARG A 39 5.13 2.42 9.35
N VAL A 40 5.22 1.38 8.52
CA VAL A 40 4.04 0.69 7.97
C VAL A 40 3.31 -0.07 9.09
N ALA A 41 4.03 -0.84 9.90
CA ALA A 41 3.46 -1.55 11.05
C ALA A 41 2.81 -0.59 12.06
N ASP A 42 3.50 0.50 12.43
CA ASP A 42 3.01 1.53 13.34
C ASP A 42 1.71 2.18 12.81
N ALA A 43 1.62 2.41 11.50
CA ALA A 43 0.41 2.98 10.89
C ALA A 43 -0.78 2.01 10.99
N GLN A 44 -0.56 0.70 10.84
CA GLN A 44 -1.59 -0.32 11.02
C GLN A 44 -2.03 -0.44 12.49
N GLU A 45 -1.09 -0.45 13.43
CA GLU A 45 -1.38 -0.46 14.87
C GLU A 45 -2.17 0.78 15.28
N ARG A 46 -1.76 1.96 14.80
CA ARG A 46 -2.47 3.22 15.06
C ARG A 46 -3.90 3.19 14.54
N LYS A 47 -4.10 2.70 13.31
CA LYS A 47 -5.45 2.52 12.76
C LYS A 47 -6.27 1.56 13.61
N ALA A 48 -5.68 0.47 14.11
CA ALA A 48 -6.36 -0.46 14.99
C ALA A 48 -6.76 0.17 16.34
N GLU A 49 -5.91 1.01 16.93
CA GLU A 49 -6.27 1.79 18.13
C GLU A 49 -7.50 2.66 17.86
N MET A 50 -7.52 3.37 16.73
CA MET A 50 -8.62 4.27 16.36
C MET A 50 -9.90 3.51 16.05
N LEU A 51 -9.84 2.37 15.36
CA LEU A 51 -11.03 1.53 15.09
C LEU A 51 -11.61 0.88 16.36
N ALA A 52 -10.82 0.73 17.41
CA ALA A 52 -11.32 0.19 18.68
C ALA A 52 -12.05 1.26 19.52
N ASP A 53 -11.82 2.54 19.22
CA ASP A 53 -12.41 3.69 19.89
C ASP A 53 -13.73 4.11 19.20
N PRO A 54 -14.90 3.89 19.81
CA PRO A 54 -16.18 4.22 19.20
C PRO A 54 -16.41 5.74 19.03
N ASP A 55 -15.61 6.58 19.69
CA ASP A 55 -15.71 8.04 19.57
C ASP A 55 -14.87 8.58 18.38
N VAL A 56 -14.08 7.74 17.72
CA VAL A 56 -13.28 8.11 16.56
C VAL A 56 -13.98 7.67 15.28
N PRO A 57 -14.36 8.60 14.38
CA PRO A 57 -14.96 8.23 13.10
C PRO A 57 -14.02 7.35 12.27
N LEU A 58 -14.55 6.29 11.66
CA LEU A 58 -13.76 5.35 10.85
C LEU A 58 -12.98 6.06 9.75
N LEU A 59 -13.58 7.06 9.09
CA LEU A 59 -12.93 7.82 8.03
C LEU A 59 -11.64 8.50 8.54
N THR A 60 -11.65 9.03 9.76
CA THR A 60 -10.47 9.65 10.38
C THR A 60 -9.35 8.62 10.56
N ALA A 61 -9.68 7.41 11.02
CA ALA A 61 -8.70 6.33 11.15
C ALA A 61 -8.10 5.93 9.79
N TYR A 62 -8.94 5.90 8.75
CA TYR A 62 -8.54 5.56 7.39
C TYR A 62 -7.66 6.64 6.75
N GLU A 63 -8.01 7.92 6.92
CA GLU A 63 -7.25 9.07 6.41
C GLU A 63 -5.90 9.23 7.12
N GLU A 64 -5.83 8.99 8.44
CA GLU A 64 -4.56 9.08 9.18
C GLU A 64 -3.56 8.01 8.72
N GLU A 65 -3.99 6.76 8.53
CA GLU A 65 -3.15 5.70 7.96
C GLU A 65 -2.64 6.10 6.57
N LEU A 66 -3.56 6.57 5.72
CA LEU A 66 -3.26 7.01 4.37
C LEU A 66 -2.22 8.12 4.32
N ASP A 67 -2.36 9.13 5.15
CA ASP A 67 -1.43 10.25 5.21
C ASP A 67 -0.04 9.79 5.62
N ARG A 68 0.08 8.88 6.60
CA ARG A 68 1.36 8.31 7.02
C ARG A 68 2.03 7.53 5.88
N LEU A 69 1.30 6.66 5.19
CA LEU A 69 1.81 5.92 4.04
C LEU A 69 2.21 6.87 2.91
N ALA A 70 1.38 7.86 2.59
CA ALA A 70 1.64 8.86 1.55
C ALA A 70 2.92 9.67 1.80
N GLN A 71 3.28 9.93 3.05
CA GLN A 71 4.56 10.60 3.37
C GLN A 71 5.78 9.75 2.98
N SER A 72 5.72 8.42 3.12
CA SER A 72 6.80 7.54 2.67
C SER A 72 7.01 7.62 1.16
N PHE A 73 5.91 7.66 0.39
CA PHE A 73 5.94 7.88 -1.06
C PHE A 73 6.53 9.23 -1.44
N LYS A 74 6.08 10.32 -0.79
CA LYS A 74 6.60 11.68 -1.03
C LYS A 74 8.08 11.79 -0.70
N ARG A 75 8.55 11.17 0.39
CA ARG A 75 9.98 11.13 0.75
C ARG A 75 10.79 10.40 -0.32
N ARG A 76 10.28 9.28 -0.82
CA ARG A 76 10.91 8.50 -1.90
C ARG A 76 11.00 9.30 -3.20
N LEU A 77 9.88 9.90 -3.63
CA LEU A 77 9.82 10.79 -4.80
C LEU A 77 10.84 11.93 -4.74
N ARG A 78 10.94 12.61 -3.59
CA ARG A 78 11.92 13.69 -3.39
C ARG A 78 13.36 13.20 -3.47
N ARG A 79 13.66 12.01 -2.93
CA ARG A 79 15.01 11.41 -3.04
C ARG A 79 15.35 11.01 -4.47
N THR A 80 14.38 10.52 -5.24
CA THR A 80 14.59 10.04 -6.61
C THR A 80 14.67 11.18 -7.63
N ALA A 81 13.77 12.16 -7.56
CA ALA A 81 13.57 13.17 -8.60
C ALA A 81 13.65 14.62 -8.11
N GLY A 82 14.03 14.83 -6.84
CA GLY A 82 14.15 16.18 -6.25
C GLY A 82 12.83 16.81 -5.85
N GLY A 83 12.86 18.10 -5.52
CA GLY A 83 11.67 18.87 -5.08
C GLY A 83 10.57 18.94 -6.15
N ASP A 84 10.97 18.94 -7.42
CA ASP A 84 10.10 19.06 -8.59
C ASP A 84 9.69 17.70 -9.18
N TYR A 85 9.67 16.64 -8.34
CA TYR A 85 9.32 15.28 -8.76
C TYR A 85 8.01 15.17 -9.54
N ARG A 86 7.05 16.08 -9.29
CA ARG A 86 5.78 16.13 -10.01
C ARG A 86 5.98 16.51 -11.47
N GLU A 87 6.79 17.53 -11.75
CA GLU A 87 7.10 17.95 -13.12
C GLU A 87 7.87 16.85 -13.86
N VAL A 88 8.81 16.20 -13.18
CA VAL A 88 9.56 15.07 -13.72
C VAL A 88 8.65 13.91 -14.11
N ALA A 89 7.70 13.52 -13.24
CA ALA A 89 6.71 12.49 -13.52
C ALA A 89 5.77 12.87 -14.69
N MET A 90 5.33 14.13 -14.75
CA MET A 90 4.48 14.62 -15.83
C MET A 90 5.20 14.66 -17.18
N ALA A 91 6.46 15.11 -17.21
CA ALA A 91 7.27 15.11 -18.42
C ALA A 91 7.44 13.69 -18.97
N TYR A 92 7.64 12.70 -18.10
CA TYR A 92 7.70 11.30 -18.51
C TYR A 92 6.37 10.82 -19.12
N ASN A 93 5.25 11.11 -18.45
CA ASN A 93 3.92 10.71 -18.95
C ASN A 93 3.50 11.40 -20.26
N ARG A 94 4.03 12.61 -20.52
CA ARG A 94 3.85 13.31 -21.80
C ARG A 94 4.81 12.83 -22.91
N GLY A 95 5.73 11.92 -22.62
CA GLY A 95 6.77 11.47 -23.55
C GLY A 95 7.85 12.53 -23.81
N GLU A 96 7.91 13.58 -23.00
CA GLU A 96 8.92 14.64 -23.07
C GLU A 96 10.23 14.23 -22.38
N ARG A 97 10.18 13.16 -21.58
CA ARG A 97 11.29 12.57 -20.84
C ARG A 97 11.19 11.04 -20.92
N ASP A 98 12.31 10.36 -21.09
CA ASP A 98 12.37 8.89 -21.21
C ASP A 98 13.60 8.32 -20.48
N ASP A 99 13.90 8.86 -19.30
CA ASP A 99 14.97 8.36 -18.46
C ASP A 99 14.44 7.61 -17.23
N GLN A 100 15.33 6.85 -16.59
CA GLN A 100 15.01 6.04 -15.42
C GLN A 100 14.44 6.86 -14.26
N ILE A 101 14.92 8.09 -14.06
CA ILE A 101 14.41 8.99 -13.01
C ILE A 101 12.95 9.36 -13.30
N GLY A 102 12.63 9.69 -14.55
CA GLY A 102 11.27 9.96 -15.03
C GLY A 102 10.34 8.77 -14.83
N ALA A 103 10.81 7.57 -15.19
CA ALA A 103 10.04 6.33 -15.05
C ALA A 103 9.71 6.01 -13.57
N LEU A 104 10.71 6.11 -12.68
CA LEU A 104 10.51 5.89 -11.24
C LEU A 104 9.64 6.98 -10.60
N ALA A 105 9.83 8.24 -11.01
CA ALA A 105 9.01 9.35 -10.54
C ALA A 105 7.56 9.16 -10.96
N SER A 106 7.31 8.77 -12.22
CA SER A 106 5.98 8.46 -12.71
C SER A 106 5.34 7.30 -11.95
N TYR A 107 6.07 6.20 -11.72
CA TYR A 107 5.58 5.06 -10.95
C TYR A 107 5.13 5.46 -9.53
N TYR A 108 6.01 6.10 -8.75
CA TYR A 108 5.64 6.49 -7.38
C TYR A 108 4.58 7.59 -7.35
N PHE A 109 4.54 8.47 -8.35
CA PHE A 109 3.54 9.54 -8.44
C PHE A 109 2.15 8.97 -8.76
N GLU A 110 2.05 8.05 -9.72
CA GLU A 110 0.80 7.33 -10.02
C GLU A 110 0.32 6.54 -8.79
N ALA A 111 1.23 5.81 -8.13
CA ALA A 111 0.91 5.06 -6.92
C ALA A 111 0.36 5.96 -5.80
N LEU A 112 1.01 7.11 -5.56
CA LEU A 112 0.55 8.11 -4.59
C LEU A 112 -0.82 8.66 -4.97
N TRP A 113 -1.02 9.03 -6.23
CA TRP A 113 -2.30 9.54 -6.72
C TRP A 113 -3.43 8.53 -6.50
N ARG A 114 -3.22 7.28 -6.89
CA ARG A 114 -4.21 6.20 -6.75
C ARG A 114 -4.48 5.85 -5.29
N MET A 115 -3.45 5.83 -4.46
CA MET A 115 -3.59 5.64 -3.01
C MET A 115 -4.48 6.75 -2.41
N GLN A 116 -4.33 8.00 -2.83
CA GLN A 116 -5.20 9.09 -2.36
C GLN A 116 -6.63 8.98 -2.88
N GLN A 117 -6.84 8.50 -4.11
CA GLN A 117 -8.17 8.28 -4.67
C GLN A 117 -8.95 7.21 -3.90
N ARG A 118 -8.29 6.18 -3.34
CA ARG A 118 -8.94 5.05 -2.67
C ARG A 118 -9.85 5.44 -1.49
N ALA A 119 -9.59 6.57 -0.82
CA ALA A 119 -10.47 7.07 0.25
C ALA A 119 -11.86 7.47 -0.27
N THR A 120 -11.94 7.89 -1.53
CA THR A 120 -13.15 8.47 -2.12
C THR A 120 -13.77 7.59 -3.20
N VAL A 121 -12.97 6.74 -3.86
CA VAL A 121 -13.41 5.84 -4.92
C VAL A 121 -13.87 4.50 -4.34
N THR A 122 -15.13 4.15 -4.59
CA THR A 122 -15.67 2.81 -4.34
C THR A 122 -15.19 1.83 -5.40
N ASP A 123 -15.07 0.55 -5.04
CA ASP A 123 -14.67 -0.54 -5.94
C ASP A 123 -13.23 -0.40 -6.50
N ALA A 124 -12.33 0.16 -5.69
CA ALA A 124 -10.89 0.11 -5.93
C ALA A 124 -10.15 -0.54 -4.74
N LEU A 125 -9.39 -1.61 -5.03
CA LEU A 125 -8.60 -2.33 -4.04
C LEU A 125 -7.13 -1.97 -4.21
N PHE A 126 -6.53 -1.36 -3.18
CA PHE A 126 -5.09 -1.16 -3.14
C PHE A 126 -4.41 -2.44 -2.65
N PHE A 127 -3.54 -3.04 -3.47
CA PHE A 127 -3.04 -4.40 -3.26
C PHE A 127 -1.51 -4.52 -3.39
N PRO A 128 -0.70 -3.75 -2.63
CA PRO A 128 0.76 -3.78 -2.77
C PRO A 128 1.36 -5.08 -2.23
N ILE A 129 2.50 -5.46 -2.82
CA ILE A 129 3.37 -6.52 -2.32
C ILE A 129 4.79 -5.96 -2.16
N ILE A 130 5.40 -6.27 -1.02
CA ILE A 130 6.77 -5.87 -0.67
C ILE A 130 7.54 -7.13 -0.34
N LEU A 131 8.63 -7.37 -1.07
CA LEU A 131 9.47 -8.56 -0.91
C LEU A 131 10.92 -8.15 -0.74
N ARG A 132 11.58 -8.74 0.23
CA ARG A 132 12.99 -8.53 0.55
C ARG A 132 13.82 -9.69 -0.02
N TYR A 133 14.96 -9.34 -0.58
CA TYR A 133 16.00 -10.22 -1.11
C TYR A 133 17.35 -9.86 -0.45
N PRO A 134 18.40 -10.68 -0.63
CA PRO A 134 19.66 -10.50 0.11
C PRO A 134 20.32 -9.13 -0.09
N ASP A 135 20.20 -8.54 -1.28
CA ASP A 135 20.86 -7.28 -1.66
C ASP A 135 19.89 -6.16 -2.07
N SER A 136 18.58 -6.41 -1.97
CA SER A 136 17.57 -5.52 -2.53
C SER A 136 16.18 -5.83 -1.97
N PHE A 137 15.22 -4.96 -2.25
CA PHE A 137 13.81 -5.27 -2.05
C PHE A 137 12.99 -4.81 -3.26
N THR A 138 11.84 -5.43 -3.46
CA THR A 138 10.87 -5.02 -4.47
C THR A 138 9.61 -4.45 -3.84
N VAL A 139 9.07 -3.42 -4.47
CA VAL A 139 7.74 -2.88 -4.16
C VAL A 139 6.92 -2.90 -5.44
N ASN A 140 5.95 -3.81 -5.50
CA ASN A 140 5.00 -3.89 -6.60
C ASN A 140 3.65 -3.34 -6.11
N ILE A 141 3.25 -2.22 -6.70
CA ILE A 141 2.07 -1.49 -6.31
C ILE A 141 0.99 -1.81 -7.31
N ARG A 142 -0.09 -2.40 -6.82
CA ARG A 142 -1.17 -2.89 -7.66
C ARG A 142 -2.49 -2.30 -7.20
N PHE A 143 -3.36 -2.12 -8.17
CA PHE A 143 -4.75 -1.76 -7.93
C PHE A 143 -5.61 -2.80 -8.65
N ALA A 144 -6.53 -3.44 -7.93
CA ALA A 144 -7.50 -4.32 -8.55
C ALA A 144 -8.85 -3.61 -8.67
N SER A 145 -9.62 -3.93 -9.70
CA SER A 145 -11.06 -3.65 -9.71
C SER A 145 -11.72 -4.43 -8.57
N GLY A 146 -12.60 -3.79 -7.81
CA GLY A 146 -13.21 -4.42 -6.63
C GLY A 146 -12.73 -3.80 -5.34
N TYR A 147 -13.14 -4.34 -4.20
CA TYR A 147 -12.91 -3.70 -2.91
C TYR A 147 -12.44 -4.68 -1.83
N THR A 148 -12.26 -5.95 -2.14
CA THR A 148 -11.97 -6.98 -1.14
C THR A 148 -11.16 -8.13 -1.72
N THR A 149 -10.62 -8.97 -0.84
CA THR A 149 -9.99 -10.24 -1.18
C THR A 149 -10.77 -11.38 -0.54
N THR A 150 -10.48 -12.62 -0.93
CA THR A 150 -11.03 -13.84 -0.32
C THR A 150 -10.77 -13.95 1.19
N GLU A 151 -9.80 -13.20 1.72
CA GLU A 151 -9.34 -13.26 3.12
C GLU A 151 -9.43 -11.92 3.87
N SER A 152 -10.13 -10.94 3.31
CA SER A 152 -10.27 -9.63 3.97
C SER A 152 -11.15 -9.69 5.21
N VAL A 153 -10.78 -8.94 6.25
CA VAL A 153 -11.73 -8.56 7.30
C VAL A 153 -12.59 -7.41 6.80
N HIS A 154 -13.89 -7.46 7.12
CA HIS A 154 -14.87 -6.45 6.77
C HIS A 154 -15.29 -5.66 8.01
N TYR A 155 -15.47 -4.35 7.84
CA TYR A 155 -15.95 -3.47 8.90
C TYR A 155 -16.70 -2.28 8.29
N GLU A 156 -17.72 -1.79 8.98
CA GLU A 156 -18.64 -0.79 8.42
C GLU A 156 -18.48 0.59 9.07
N SER A 157 -18.75 1.64 8.28
CA SER A 157 -18.79 3.03 8.72
C SER A 157 -20.22 3.57 8.61
N PRO A 158 -20.90 3.81 9.75
CA PRO A 158 -22.22 4.41 9.78
C PRO A 158 -22.29 5.77 9.07
N GLU A 159 -21.21 6.53 9.11
CA GLU A 159 -21.10 7.87 8.52
C GLU A 159 -21.18 7.86 6.98
N HIS A 160 -20.93 6.72 6.35
CA HIS A 160 -21.03 6.55 4.90
C HIS A 160 -22.40 6.07 4.45
N LEU A 161 -23.34 5.85 5.38
CA LEU A 161 -24.70 5.47 5.04
C LEU A 161 -25.43 6.68 4.46
N SER A 162 -25.77 6.59 3.17
CA SER A 162 -26.50 7.66 2.45
C SER A 162 -27.98 7.75 2.84
N GLU A 163 -28.52 6.68 3.40
CA GLU A 163 -29.93 6.58 3.79
C GLU A 163 -30.11 6.97 5.25
N ARG A 164 -31.19 7.72 5.53
CA ARG A 164 -31.58 8.01 6.90
C ARG A 164 -32.39 6.84 7.46
N LEU A 165 -31.81 6.12 8.41
CA LEU A 165 -32.52 5.10 9.17
C LEU A 165 -33.42 5.75 10.24
N GLU A 166 -34.46 5.03 10.64
CA GLU A 166 -35.23 5.38 11.84
C GLU A 166 -34.34 5.20 13.07
N ASP A 167 -34.57 5.99 14.13
CA ASP A 167 -33.63 6.14 15.25
C ASP A 167 -33.25 4.80 15.91
N GLN A 168 -34.19 3.86 16.04
CA GLN A 168 -33.90 2.53 16.60
C GLN A 168 -32.97 1.70 15.69
N TYR A 169 -33.22 1.71 14.37
CA TYR A 169 -32.37 1.01 13.41
C TYR A 169 -31.00 1.68 13.27
N ALA A 170 -30.94 3.01 13.35
CA ALA A 170 -29.69 3.75 13.35
C ALA A 170 -28.79 3.37 14.54
N GLN A 171 -29.39 3.24 15.74
CA GLN A 171 -28.66 2.81 16.92
C GLN A 171 -28.12 1.38 16.77
N THR A 172 -28.95 0.43 16.37
CA THR A 172 -28.51 -0.96 16.17
C THR A 172 -27.40 -1.04 15.13
N TYR A 173 -27.55 -0.36 14.00
CA TYR A 173 -26.53 -0.35 12.95
C TYR A 173 -25.19 0.25 13.43
N HIS A 174 -25.24 1.30 14.25
CA HIS A 174 -24.05 1.89 14.86
C HIS A 174 -23.36 0.91 15.82
N GLU A 175 -24.12 0.20 16.66
CA GLU A 175 -23.60 -0.82 17.59
C GLU A 175 -22.95 -2.00 16.84
N GLU A 176 -23.59 -2.49 15.77
CA GLU A 176 -23.05 -3.55 14.90
C GLU A 176 -21.79 -3.10 14.15
N SER A 177 -21.78 -1.85 13.66
CA SER A 177 -20.60 -1.26 13.03
C SER A 177 -19.42 -1.19 14.00
N ASN A 178 -19.63 -0.68 15.21
CA ASN A 178 -18.61 -0.64 16.26
C ASN A 178 -18.08 -2.04 16.62
N PHE A 179 -18.96 -3.04 16.64
CA PHE A 179 -18.53 -4.42 16.85
C PHE A 179 -17.60 -4.90 15.73
N SER A 180 -17.99 -4.71 14.46
CA SER A 180 -17.15 -5.09 13.31
C SER A 180 -15.81 -4.34 13.28
N GLN A 181 -15.80 -3.06 13.64
CA GLN A 181 -14.59 -2.23 13.72
C GLN A 181 -13.62 -2.73 14.80
N ARG A 182 -14.12 -3.17 15.95
CA ARG A 182 -13.29 -3.79 17.00
C ARG A 182 -12.68 -5.11 16.56
N GLN A 183 -13.42 -5.95 15.84
CA GLN A 183 -12.88 -7.19 15.26
C GLN A 183 -11.78 -6.87 14.22
N ALA A 184 -12.01 -5.88 13.36
CA ALA A 184 -10.99 -5.41 12.42
C ALA A 184 -9.76 -4.83 13.13
N ALA A 185 -9.94 -4.13 14.25
CA ALA A 185 -8.85 -3.62 15.07
C ALA A 185 -7.98 -4.76 15.63
N GLU A 186 -8.59 -5.82 16.17
CA GLU A 186 -7.85 -7.01 16.63
C GLU A 186 -7.03 -7.64 15.49
N TYR A 187 -7.66 -7.83 14.32
CA TYR A 187 -6.98 -8.34 13.13
C TYR A 187 -5.79 -7.46 12.69
N LEU A 188 -5.97 -6.13 12.67
CA LEU A 188 -4.92 -5.19 12.28
C LEU A 188 -3.73 -5.19 13.26
N ARG A 189 -3.98 -5.34 14.57
CA ARG A 189 -2.90 -5.47 15.56
C ARG A 189 -2.10 -6.75 15.35
N GLU A 190 -2.76 -7.87 15.11
CA GLU A 190 -2.08 -9.14 14.88
C GLU A 190 -1.28 -9.11 13.56
N THR A 191 -1.86 -8.55 12.51
CA THR A 191 -1.16 -8.46 11.21
C THR A 191 -0.04 -7.44 11.18
N ALA A 192 -0.06 -6.39 12.00
CA ALA A 192 1.09 -5.49 12.13
C ALA A 192 2.35 -6.21 12.64
N LYS A 193 2.19 -7.21 13.53
CA LYS A 193 3.30 -8.06 14.01
C LYS A 193 3.97 -8.81 12.87
N ILE A 194 3.19 -9.26 11.88
CA ILE A 194 3.72 -9.94 10.68
C ILE A 194 4.76 -9.04 10.00
N THR A 195 4.44 -7.76 9.78
CA THR A 195 5.40 -6.81 9.17
C THR A 195 6.67 -6.68 10.01
N ARG A 196 6.57 -6.69 11.35
CA ARG A 196 7.75 -6.60 12.23
C ARG A 196 8.62 -7.85 12.15
N GLU A 197 8.00 -9.02 12.06
CA GLU A 197 8.68 -10.31 11.97
C GLU A 197 9.33 -10.55 10.60
N GLU A 198 8.67 -10.15 9.51
CA GLU A 198 9.18 -10.31 8.14
C GLU A 198 10.30 -9.32 7.79
N PHE A 199 10.41 -8.22 8.54
CA PHE A 199 11.42 -7.18 8.31
C PHE A 199 12.13 -6.83 9.63
N PRO A 200 12.85 -7.79 10.26
CA PRO A 200 13.46 -7.59 11.57
C PRO A 200 14.62 -6.60 11.50
N SER A 201 15.06 -6.11 12.66
CA SER A 201 16.15 -5.12 12.75
C SER A 201 17.47 -5.72 12.23
N PRO A 202 18.19 -5.03 11.32
CA PRO A 202 19.50 -5.49 10.87
C PRO A 202 20.57 -5.43 11.97
N ASP A 203 20.35 -4.65 13.04
CA ASP A 203 21.29 -4.52 14.16
C ASP A 203 21.11 -5.64 15.20
N GLU A 204 19.97 -6.33 15.19
CA GLU A 204 19.60 -7.36 16.18
C GLU A 204 19.50 -8.77 15.59
N THR A 205 19.30 -8.88 14.27
CA THR A 205 19.09 -10.17 13.57
C THR A 205 20.19 -10.41 12.56
N SER A 206 20.69 -11.65 12.51
CA SER A 206 21.75 -12.02 11.58
C SER A 206 21.31 -11.89 10.13
N PHE A 207 22.26 -11.62 9.22
CA PHE A 207 21.96 -11.53 7.78
C PHE A 207 21.25 -12.78 7.25
N GLU A 208 21.72 -13.97 7.63
CA GLU A 208 21.17 -15.24 7.16
C GLU A 208 19.70 -15.45 7.54
N GLU A 209 19.29 -14.95 8.70
CA GLU A 209 17.90 -15.03 9.18
C GLU A 209 17.01 -13.97 8.52
N ARG A 210 17.53 -12.77 8.29
CA ARG A 210 16.73 -11.65 7.76
C ARG A 210 16.78 -11.49 6.25
N LYS A 211 17.63 -12.19 5.51
CA LYS A 211 17.90 -11.91 4.07
C LYS A 211 16.68 -12.07 3.15
N TYR A 212 15.65 -12.78 3.60
CA TYR A 212 14.35 -12.89 2.91
C TYR A 212 13.23 -12.49 3.86
N GLY A 213 12.15 -11.98 3.28
CA GLY A 213 10.92 -11.65 4.00
C GLY A 213 9.93 -10.98 3.06
N GLY A 214 8.65 -11.07 3.35
CA GLY A 214 7.68 -10.49 2.44
C GLY A 214 6.27 -10.39 2.97
N ILE A 215 5.57 -9.37 2.51
CA ILE A 215 4.17 -9.14 2.82
C ILE A 215 3.38 -8.76 1.56
N VAL A 216 2.12 -9.17 1.53
CA VAL A 216 1.08 -8.60 0.68
C VAL A 216 0.03 -7.97 1.57
N SER A 217 -0.47 -6.80 1.20
CA SER A 217 -1.60 -6.18 1.88
C SER A 217 -2.68 -5.78 0.88
N ALA A 218 -3.91 -5.70 1.36
CA ALA A 218 -5.06 -5.25 0.61
C ALA A 218 -5.93 -4.31 1.44
N GLY A 219 -6.43 -3.25 0.81
CA GLY A 219 -7.41 -2.37 1.44
C GLY A 219 -8.30 -1.70 0.41
N GLY A 220 -9.61 -1.77 0.63
CA GLY A 220 -10.62 -1.24 -0.29
C GLY A 220 -11.88 -0.78 0.43
N ARG A 221 -12.82 -0.24 -0.35
CA ARG A 221 -14.09 0.28 0.14
C ARG A 221 -15.22 0.07 -0.87
N LYS A 222 -16.40 -0.30 -0.38
CA LYS A 222 -17.66 -0.31 -1.14
C LYS A 222 -18.81 0.19 -0.27
N GLY A 223 -19.36 1.36 -0.63
CA GLY A 223 -20.39 2.01 0.19
C GLY A 223 -19.90 2.26 1.61
N THR A 224 -20.60 1.67 2.59
CA THR A 224 -20.26 1.72 4.02
C THR A 224 -19.20 0.70 4.43
N VAL A 225 -18.91 -0.30 3.60
CA VAL A 225 -18.03 -1.42 3.93
C VAL A 225 -16.59 -1.10 3.56
N PHE A 226 -15.70 -1.21 4.54
CA PHE A 226 -14.26 -1.15 4.40
C PHE A 226 -13.66 -2.53 4.57
N THR A 227 -12.50 -2.74 3.96
CA THR A 227 -11.78 -4.01 4.01
C THR A 227 -10.32 -3.80 4.29
N SER A 228 -9.73 -4.79 4.97
CA SER A 228 -8.30 -4.85 5.23
C SER A 228 -7.84 -6.30 5.15
N MET A 229 -6.64 -6.51 4.62
CA MET A 229 -5.96 -7.81 4.64
C MET A 229 -4.45 -7.58 4.67
N LEU A 230 -3.71 -8.40 5.41
CA LEU A 230 -2.26 -8.51 5.27
C LEU A 230 -1.82 -9.94 5.55
N LYS A 231 -0.91 -10.47 4.72
CA LYS A 231 -0.33 -11.80 4.89
C LYS A 231 1.16 -11.83 4.55
N ARG A 232 1.85 -12.82 5.10
CA ARG A 232 3.22 -13.19 4.72
C ARG A 232 3.26 -13.68 3.28
N VAL A 233 4.36 -13.38 2.60
CA VAL A 233 4.67 -13.91 1.29
C VAL A 233 6.14 -14.25 1.23
N GLU A 234 6.43 -15.52 0.95
CA GLU A 234 7.81 -15.97 0.77
C GLU A 234 8.35 -15.53 -0.59
N PRO A 235 9.47 -14.79 -0.64
CA PRO A 235 10.13 -14.39 -1.88
C PRO A 235 10.82 -15.59 -2.56
N ASP A 236 10.82 -15.60 -3.89
CA ASP A 236 11.59 -16.54 -4.71
C ASP A 236 13.09 -16.22 -4.65
N PRO A 237 13.94 -17.07 -4.04
CA PRO A 237 15.36 -16.81 -3.90
C PRO A 237 16.09 -16.72 -5.25
N ASP A 238 15.53 -17.31 -6.31
CA ASP A 238 16.15 -17.35 -7.64
C ASP A 238 15.67 -16.20 -8.55
N ARG A 239 14.85 -15.28 -8.05
CA ARG A 239 14.29 -14.17 -8.84
C ARG A 239 15.37 -13.27 -9.45
N PHE A 240 16.47 -13.04 -8.73
CA PHE A 240 17.54 -12.14 -9.17
C PHE A 240 18.90 -12.84 -9.10
N SER A 241 19.54 -13.02 -10.24
CA SER A 241 20.89 -13.58 -10.36
C SER A 241 22.01 -12.53 -10.26
N GLU A 242 21.67 -11.26 -10.46
CA GLU A 242 22.62 -10.14 -10.46
C GLU A 242 22.20 -9.07 -9.46
N PRO A 243 23.17 -8.41 -8.81
CA PRO A 243 22.89 -7.29 -7.93
C PRO A 243 22.38 -6.08 -8.71
N VAL A 244 21.74 -5.17 -7.99
CA VAL A 244 21.27 -3.91 -8.53
C VAL A 244 22.02 -2.77 -7.84
N GLU A 245 22.46 -1.76 -8.58
CA GLU A 245 23.22 -0.62 -8.02
C GLU A 245 22.33 0.60 -7.78
N VAL A 246 21.27 0.75 -8.56
CA VAL A 246 20.34 1.89 -8.51
C VAL A 246 18.89 1.41 -8.57
N PRO A 247 17.94 2.10 -7.92
CA PRO A 247 16.53 1.73 -8.01
C PRO A 247 16.09 1.61 -9.47
N THR A 248 15.45 0.50 -9.85
CA THR A 248 15.06 0.25 -11.25
C THR A 248 13.68 -0.37 -11.34
N LEU A 249 13.02 -0.16 -12.47
CA LEU A 249 11.79 -0.86 -12.79
C LEU A 249 12.12 -2.25 -13.31
N VAL A 250 11.43 -3.25 -12.78
CA VAL A 250 11.51 -4.65 -13.18
C VAL A 250 10.09 -5.18 -13.41
N GLU A 251 9.98 -6.29 -14.13
CA GLU A 251 8.73 -7.03 -14.23
C GLU A 251 8.30 -7.56 -12.85
N GLU A 252 6.99 -7.72 -12.67
CA GLU A 252 6.44 -8.36 -11.47
C GLU A 252 6.97 -9.78 -11.27
N GLY A 253 7.06 -10.20 -10.01
CA GLY A 253 7.51 -11.54 -9.63
C GLY A 253 6.37 -12.56 -9.71
N GLU A 254 6.71 -13.85 -9.64
CA GLU A 254 5.70 -14.92 -9.59
C GLU A 254 4.82 -14.82 -8.33
N GLU A 255 5.36 -14.28 -7.23
CA GLU A 255 4.62 -14.04 -6.01
C GLU A 255 3.49 -13.02 -6.22
N ALA A 256 3.69 -12.03 -7.10
CA ALA A 256 2.65 -11.08 -7.46
C ALA A 256 1.51 -11.80 -8.20
N ARG A 257 1.85 -12.63 -9.20
CA ARG A 257 0.85 -13.40 -9.96
C ARG A 257 0.15 -14.45 -9.11
N ARG A 258 0.87 -15.12 -8.21
CA ARG A 258 0.32 -16.08 -7.26
C ARG A 258 -0.68 -15.40 -6.34
N THR A 259 -0.30 -14.29 -5.71
CA THR A 259 -1.19 -13.55 -4.80
C THR A 259 -2.40 -12.97 -5.53
N GLU A 260 -2.25 -12.54 -6.79
CA GLU A 260 -3.39 -12.16 -7.64
C GLU A 260 -4.38 -13.32 -7.80
N ARG A 261 -3.91 -14.51 -8.21
CA ARG A 261 -4.77 -15.69 -8.44
C ARG A 261 -5.42 -16.24 -7.17
N GLU A 262 -4.73 -16.15 -6.03
CA GLU A 262 -5.21 -16.75 -4.77
C GLU A 262 -6.14 -15.82 -3.98
N LEU A 263 -5.92 -14.51 -4.06
CA LEU A 263 -6.56 -13.56 -3.16
C LEU A 263 -7.62 -12.69 -3.83
N LEU A 264 -7.50 -12.41 -5.13
CA LEU A 264 -8.52 -11.65 -5.84
C LEU A 264 -9.73 -12.53 -6.14
N LEU A 265 -10.90 -11.91 -6.18
CA LEU A 265 -12.13 -12.59 -6.55
C LEU A 265 -12.18 -12.82 -8.07
N ASP A 266 -12.94 -13.84 -8.49
CA ASP A 266 -13.10 -14.16 -9.91
C ASP A 266 -13.60 -12.95 -10.71
N GLY A 267 -12.85 -12.58 -11.76
CA GLY A 267 -13.19 -11.47 -12.64
C GLY A 267 -12.64 -10.11 -12.22
N GLU A 268 -11.95 -10.01 -11.09
CA GLU A 268 -11.18 -8.81 -10.74
C GLU A 268 -9.94 -8.67 -11.62
N VAL A 269 -9.64 -7.44 -12.04
CA VAL A 269 -8.57 -7.12 -13.00
C VAL A 269 -7.58 -6.17 -12.35
N ILE A 270 -6.29 -6.49 -12.46
CA ILE A 270 -5.19 -5.57 -12.11
C ILE A 270 -5.12 -4.43 -13.13
N LEU A 271 -5.14 -3.20 -12.63
CA LEU A 271 -5.00 -1.95 -13.37
C LEU A 271 -3.53 -1.55 -13.59
#